data_AF-A0A6N3GBA2-F1
#
_entry.id   AF-A0A6N3GBA2-F1
#
_cell.length_a   1.000
_cell.length_b   1.000
_cell.length_c   1.000
_cell.angle_alpha   90.00
_cell.angle_beta   90.00
_cell.angle_gamma   90.00
#
_symmetry.space_group_name_H-M   'P 1'
#
loop_
_entity.id
_entity.type
_entity.pdbx_description
1 polymer ?
#
loop_
_entity_poly.entity_id
_entity_poly.type
_entity_poly.pdbx_seq_one_letter_code
_entity_poly.pdbx_strand_id
1 'polypeptide(L)'
;MGKHPVISISLKGINAASYEAAFELTVKTIKGAVEKAGFLKMSDKLDEDEKKEYRAILDENMSEATLFWSLKNLSELLEKHYETKVILLIDEYDVPLAKAFENGYYDKMVFLIRNLLEQTLKTNNSLKFAVMTGCMRISKESIFTGLNNLKVLSITDEHFDEYFGFTDEDVKEMLRLFLKIIGFIPVVMRQSRKSFKCQEILQQSARLNVCWREKKLSKRFVRNLLIRKCISLWKISGVFCL
;
A
#
# COMPACT_ATOMS: atom_id res chain seq x y z
N MET A 1 28.50 3.58 2.63
CA MET A 1 27.49 4.53 2.12
C MET A 1 26.83 3.93 0.89
N GLY A 2 25.54 4.24 0.65
CA GLY A 2 24.70 3.54 -0.34
C GLY A 2 25.25 3.60 -1.76
N LYS A 3 25.29 2.45 -2.46
CA LYS A 3 25.89 2.30 -3.80
C LYS A 3 25.02 2.86 -4.95
N HIS A 4 23.75 3.13 -4.70
CA HIS A 4 22.77 3.53 -5.70
C HIS A 4 21.86 4.62 -5.14
N PRO A 5 21.52 5.67 -5.93
CA PRO A 5 20.51 6.64 -5.56
C PRO A 5 19.13 5.96 -5.54
N VAL A 6 18.26 6.42 -4.65
CA VAL A 6 16.93 5.83 -4.43
C VAL A 6 15.87 6.90 -4.61
N ILE A 7 14.94 6.66 -5.53
CA ILE A 7 13.68 7.40 -5.62
C ILE A 7 12.64 6.60 -4.85
N SER A 8 11.99 7.23 -3.86
CA SER A 8 10.93 6.59 -3.08
C SER A 8 9.70 7.48 -3.04
N ILE A 9 8.59 6.93 -3.51
CA ILE A 9 7.27 7.56 -3.54
C ILE A 9 6.24 6.65 -2.86
N SER A 10 5.28 7.26 -2.16
CA SER A 10 4.12 6.57 -1.61
C SER A 10 2.87 7.25 -2.15
N LEU A 11 1.99 6.46 -2.77
CA LEU A 11 0.75 6.96 -3.37
C LEU A 11 -0.43 6.96 -2.39
N LYS A 12 -0.19 6.61 -1.11
CA LYS A 12 -1.19 6.58 -0.03
C LYS A 12 -2.01 7.87 0.10
N GLY A 13 -1.33 9.00 -0.11
CA GLY A 13 -1.91 10.33 0.09
C GLY A 13 -2.87 10.77 -1.01
N ILE A 14 -2.96 10.03 -2.12
CA ILE A 14 -3.80 10.38 -3.27
C ILE A 14 -5.22 9.86 -3.02
N ASN A 15 -5.91 10.56 -2.12
CA ASN A 15 -7.30 10.32 -1.77
C ASN A 15 -8.11 11.58 -2.06
N ALA A 16 -8.88 11.55 -3.14
CA ALA A 16 -9.65 12.70 -3.61
C ALA A 16 -11.05 12.26 -4.08
N ALA A 17 -11.97 13.22 -4.11
CA ALA A 17 -13.34 13.00 -4.58
C ALA A 17 -13.50 13.20 -6.10
N SER A 18 -12.52 13.79 -6.78
CA SER A 18 -12.52 13.99 -8.24
C SER A 18 -11.15 13.66 -8.85
N TYR A 19 -11.14 13.45 -10.16
CA TYR A 19 -9.90 13.18 -10.92
C TYR A 19 -8.93 14.36 -10.84
N GLU A 20 -9.43 15.59 -10.95
CA GLU A 20 -8.62 16.81 -10.97
C GLU A 20 -7.87 16.99 -9.65
N ALA A 21 -8.56 16.80 -8.53
CA ALA A 21 -7.93 16.82 -7.21
C ALA A 21 -6.96 15.65 -7.02
N ALA A 22 -7.27 14.47 -7.55
CA ALA A 22 -6.36 13.32 -7.49
C ALA A 22 -5.09 13.56 -8.33
N PHE A 23 -5.22 14.20 -9.50
CA PHE A 23 -4.12 14.60 -10.35
C PHE A 23 -3.21 15.60 -9.62
N GLU A 24 -3.77 16.63 -9.00
CA GLU A 24 -3.00 17.59 -8.20
C GLU A 24 -2.25 16.92 -7.03
N LEU A 25 -2.88 15.98 -6.33
CA LEU A 25 -2.23 15.21 -5.27
C LEU A 25 -1.09 14.33 -5.82
N THR A 26 -1.26 13.79 -7.02
CA THR A 26 -0.21 13.03 -7.72
C THR A 26 0.97 13.94 -8.05
N VAL A 27 0.73 15.11 -8.64
CA VAL A 27 1.75 16.14 -8.92
C VAL A 27 2.49 16.51 -7.64
N LYS A 28 1.78 16.81 -6.55
CA LYS A 28 2.40 17.14 -5.25
C LYS A 28 3.27 16.00 -4.70
N THR A 29 2.81 14.76 -4.83
CA THR A 29 3.55 13.56 -4.38
C THR A 29 4.85 13.41 -5.15
N ILE A 30 4.82 13.56 -6.47
CA ILE A 30 6.01 13.49 -7.33
C ILE A 30 6.97 14.65 -7.05
N LYS A 31 6.45 15.88 -6.94
CA LYS A 31 7.26 17.05 -6.58
C LYS A 31 8.00 16.84 -5.26
N GLY A 32 7.32 16.36 -4.23
CA GLY A 32 7.94 16.05 -2.94
C GLY A 32 9.06 15.01 -3.02
N ALA A 33 9.04 14.12 -4.02
CA ALA A 33 10.14 13.20 -4.28
C ALA A 33 11.30 13.88 -5.02
N VAL A 34 11.00 14.73 -6.01
CA VAL A 34 11.98 15.48 -6.80
C VAL A 34 12.71 16.52 -5.95
N GLU A 35 12.01 17.19 -5.03
CA GLU A 35 12.58 18.19 -4.10
C GLU A 35 13.69 17.60 -3.21
N LYS A 36 13.61 16.31 -2.86
CA LYS A 36 14.68 15.61 -2.13
C LYS A 36 15.98 15.55 -2.93
N ALA A 37 15.89 15.64 -4.26
CA ALA A 37 17.02 15.74 -5.17
C ALA A 37 17.41 17.21 -5.46
N GLY A 38 17.14 18.13 -4.53
CA GLY A 38 17.42 19.56 -4.66
C GLY A 38 18.87 19.92 -5.03
N PHE A 39 19.83 19.06 -4.70
CA PHE A 39 21.24 19.22 -5.08
C PHE A 39 21.46 19.17 -6.60
N LEU A 40 20.57 18.55 -7.37
CA LEU A 40 20.66 18.50 -8.84
C LEU A 40 20.61 19.90 -9.47
N LYS A 41 19.99 20.89 -8.81
CA LYS A 41 19.97 22.29 -9.25
C LYS A 41 21.38 22.87 -9.43
N MET A 42 22.31 22.43 -8.60
CA MET A 42 23.69 22.93 -8.55
C MET A 42 24.70 21.87 -8.99
N SER A 43 24.23 20.78 -9.61
CA SER A 43 25.11 19.72 -10.12
C SER A 43 26.00 20.27 -11.23
N ASP A 44 27.30 20.04 -11.11
CA ASP A 44 28.34 20.30 -12.11
C ASP A 44 28.30 19.30 -13.28
N LYS A 45 27.74 18.10 -13.04
CA LYS A 45 27.56 17.06 -14.05
C LYS A 45 26.35 17.24 -14.96
N LEU A 46 25.45 18.18 -14.64
CA LEU A 46 24.26 18.44 -15.44
C LEU A 46 24.45 19.71 -16.26
N ASP A 47 24.01 19.69 -17.51
CA ASP A 47 23.95 20.89 -18.34
C ASP A 47 22.71 21.76 -18.02
N GLU A 48 22.59 22.92 -18.65
CA GLU A 48 21.50 23.85 -18.37
C GLU A 48 20.14 23.36 -18.90
N ASP A 49 20.11 22.55 -19.95
CA ASP A 49 18.87 21.98 -20.48
C ASP A 49 18.33 20.90 -19.53
N GLU A 50 19.20 20.05 -18.99
CA GLU A 50 18.87 19.06 -17.97
C GLU A 50 18.40 19.70 -16.66
N LYS A 51 19.05 20.79 -16.23
CA LYS A 51 18.58 21.57 -15.09
C LYS A 51 17.23 22.23 -15.35
N LYS A 52 16.94 22.61 -16.60
CA LYS A 52 15.63 23.14 -17.00
C LYS A 52 14.57 22.04 -16.96
N GLU A 53 14.87 20.83 -17.40
CA GLU A 53 13.97 19.68 -17.25
C GLU A 53 13.68 19.38 -15.79
N TYR A 54 14.70 19.37 -14.93
CA TYR A 54 14.52 19.23 -13.49
C TYR A 54 13.56 20.30 -12.92
N ARG A 55 13.73 21.57 -13.33
CA ARG A 55 12.85 22.68 -12.90
C ARG A 55 11.43 22.53 -13.42
N ALA A 56 11.23 21.99 -14.62
CA ALA A 56 9.90 21.75 -15.18
C ALA A 56 9.08 20.76 -14.35
N ILE A 57 9.74 19.78 -13.71
CA ILE A 57 9.07 18.85 -12.79
C ILE A 57 8.67 19.56 -11.47
N LEU A 58 9.32 20.66 -11.12
CA LEU A 58 8.98 21.43 -9.92
C LEU A 58 7.92 22.51 -10.16
N ASP A 59 7.41 22.66 -11.39
CA ASP A 59 6.37 23.63 -11.72
C ASP A 59 5.07 23.34 -10.96
N GLU A 60 4.31 24.38 -10.59
CA GLU A 60 2.99 24.23 -9.96
C GLU A 60 1.93 23.82 -10.99
N ASN A 61 2.09 24.23 -12.24
CA ASN A 61 1.19 23.93 -13.36
C ASN A 61 1.77 22.80 -14.21
N MET A 62 2.23 21.72 -13.56
CA MET A 62 2.77 20.55 -14.25
C MET A 62 1.72 19.93 -15.18
N SER A 63 2.06 19.81 -16.47
CA SER A 63 1.20 19.13 -17.46
C SER A 63 1.16 17.61 -17.24
N GLU A 64 0.13 16.94 -17.75
CA GLU A 64 0.07 15.45 -17.76
C GLU A 64 1.29 14.84 -18.44
N ALA A 65 1.74 15.43 -19.57
CA ALA A 65 2.93 14.96 -20.27
C ALA A 65 4.17 15.05 -19.36
N THR A 66 4.39 16.19 -18.71
CA THR A 66 5.51 16.34 -17.77
C THR A 66 5.41 15.35 -16.62
N LEU A 67 4.21 15.09 -16.10
CA LEU A 67 3.99 14.11 -15.05
C LEU A 67 4.36 12.70 -15.52
N PHE A 68 3.93 12.27 -16.71
CA PHE A 68 4.25 10.94 -17.24
C PHE A 68 5.76 10.68 -17.35
N TRP A 69 6.53 11.71 -17.72
CA TRP A 69 7.99 11.61 -17.88
C TRP A 69 8.77 11.91 -16.59
N SER A 70 8.14 12.51 -15.59
CA SER A 70 8.79 13.05 -14.39
C SER A 70 9.75 12.07 -13.68
N LEU A 71 9.29 10.86 -13.35
CA LEU A 71 10.10 9.87 -12.63
C LEU A 71 11.23 9.30 -13.50
N LYS A 72 10.99 9.16 -14.80
CA LYS A 72 12.03 8.75 -15.76
C LYS A 72 13.11 9.81 -15.85
N ASN A 73 12.75 11.07 -16.12
CA ASN A 73 13.70 12.17 -16.19
C ASN A 73 14.48 12.32 -14.88
N LEU A 74 13.80 12.24 -13.72
CA LEU A 74 14.48 12.28 -12.42
C LEU A 74 15.52 11.15 -12.29
N SER A 75 15.19 9.92 -12.73
CA SER A 75 16.12 8.81 -12.67
C SER A 75 17.31 8.96 -13.62
N GLU A 76 17.12 9.54 -14.81
CA GLU A 76 18.20 9.83 -15.77
C GLU A 76 19.15 10.90 -15.21
N LEU A 77 18.61 11.96 -14.62
CA LEU A 77 19.39 13.02 -13.98
C LEU A 77 20.19 12.50 -12.77
N LEU A 78 19.58 11.63 -11.95
CA LEU A 78 20.25 11.00 -10.82
C LEU A 78 21.34 10.03 -11.27
N GLU A 79 21.10 9.24 -12.32
CA GLU A 79 22.12 8.37 -12.90
C GLU A 79 23.30 9.21 -13.41
N LYS A 80 23.06 10.29 -14.14
CA LYS A 80 24.13 11.15 -14.66
C LYS A 80 24.95 11.78 -13.53
N HIS A 81 24.30 12.24 -12.47
CA HIS A 81 24.98 12.83 -11.32
C HIS A 81 25.83 11.80 -10.54
N TYR A 82 25.27 10.63 -10.25
CA TYR A 82 25.96 9.62 -9.43
C TYR A 82 26.76 8.59 -10.22
N GLU A 83 26.67 8.60 -11.56
CA GLU A 83 27.25 7.62 -12.48
C GLU A 83 26.89 6.17 -12.12
N THR A 84 25.69 5.96 -11.58
CA THR A 84 25.21 4.66 -11.15
C THR A 84 23.70 4.56 -11.31
N LYS A 85 23.24 3.34 -11.65
CA LYS A 85 21.81 3.06 -11.86
C LYS A 85 20.98 3.34 -10.60
N VAL A 86 19.75 3.81 -10.81
CA VAL A 86 18.82 4.26 -9.76
C VAL A 86 17.91 3.13 -9.31
N ILE A 87 17.58 3.08 -8.02
CA ILE A 87 16.55 2.19 -7.48
C ILE A 87 15.26 2.98 -7.32
N LEU A 88 14.14 2.44 -7.82
CA LEU A 88 12.83 3.07 -7.69
C LEU A 88 11.93 2.25 -6.75
N LEU A 89 11.35 2.90 -5.75
CA LEU A 89 10.41 2.31 -4.79
C LEU A 89 9.07 3.05 -4.89
N ILE A 90 8.01 2.34 -5.27
CA ILE A 90 6.65 2.86 -5.35
C ILE A 90 5.79 2.11 -4.35
N ASP A 91 5.32 2.81 -3.33
CA ASP A 91 4.47 2.24 -2.29
C ASP A 91 3.00 2.59 -2.48
N GLU A 92 2.12 1.67 -2.09
CA GLU A 92 0.66 1.78 -2.11
C GLU A 92 0.09 2.24 -3.47
N TYR A 93 0.60 1.64 -4.57
CA TYR A 93 0.23 2.06 -5.93
C TYR A 93 -1.27 1.90 -6.25
N ASP A 94 -1.96 1.05 -5.50
CA ASP A 94 -3.35 0.68 -5.66
C ASP A 94 -4.33 1.63 -4.95
N VAL A 95 -3.88 2.41 -3.96
CA VAL A 95 -4.73 3.35 -3.21
C VAL A 95 -5.43 4.38 -4.11
N PRO A 96 -4.74 5.06 -5.06
CA PRO A 96 -5.41 6.01 -5.96
C PRO A 96 -6.49 5.36 -6.81
N LEU A 97 -6.26 4.11 -7.22
CA LEU A 97 -7.18 3.34 -8.07
C LEU A 97 -8.42 2.91 -7.29
N ALA A 98 -8.25 2.48 -6.04
CA ALA A 98 -9.36 2.18 -5.15
C ALA A 98 -10.28 3.39 -4.95
N LYS A 99 -9.69 4.57 -4.72
CA LYS A 99 -10.43 5.82 -4.56
C LYS A 99 -11.10 6.30 -5.84
N ALA A 100 -10.43 6.12 -6.98
CA ALA A 100 -11.04 6.42 -8.27
C ALA A 100 -12.24 5.52 -8.58
N PHE A 101 -12.18 4.24 -8.17
CA PHE A 101 -13.31 3.31 -8.30
C PHE A 101 -14.49 3.74 -7.42
N GLU A 102 -14.25 4.07 -6.15
CA GLU A 102 -15.28 4.54 -5.22
C GLU A 102 -15.99 5.82 -5.70
N ASN A 103 -15.26 6.72 -6.35
CA ASN A 103 -15.76 8.05 -6.76
C ASN A 103 -16.08 8.16 -8.26
N GLY A 104 -16.04 7.07 -9.02
CA GLY A 104 -16.52 7.03 -10.41
C GLY A 104 -15.60 7.64 -11.48
N TYR A 105 -14.30 7.77 -11.21
CA TYR A 105 -13.30 8.26 -12.19
C TYR A 105 -12.16 7.26 -12.46
N TYR A 106 -12.44 5.97 -12.25
CA TYR A 106 -11.48 4.86 -12.37
C TYR A 106 -10.69 4.85 -13.67
N ASP A 107 -11.34 4.95 -14.83
CA ASP A 107 -10.68 4.82 -16.13
C ASP A 107 -9.64 5.92 -16.37
N LYS A 108 -9.94 7.16 -15.94
CA LYS A 108 -9.00 8.28 -16.00
C LYS A 108 -7.78 8.04 -15.12
N MET A 109 -8.00 7.51 -13.91
CA MET A 109 -6.91 7.21 -12.97
C MET A 109 -6.04 6.04 -13.45
N VAL A 110 -6.65 5.00 -14.02
CA VAL A 110 -5.94 3.89 -14.67
C VAL A 110 -5.05 4.42 -15.78
N PHE A 111 -5.58 5.29 -16.65
CA PHE A 111 -4.80 5.93 -17.71
C PHE A 111 -3.61 6.71 -17.17
N LEU A 112 -3.82 7.54 -16.13
CA LEU A 112 -2.78 8.34 -15.50
C LEU A 112 -1.63 7.46 -14.94
N ILE A 113 -1.97 6.50 -14.09
CA ILE A 113 -0.99 5.63 -13.43
C ILE A 113 -0.29 4.73 -14.45
N ARG A 114 -1.03 4.18 -15.42
CA ARG A 114 -0.46 3.34 -16.47
C ARG A 114 0.59 4.10 -17.29
N ASN A 115 0.26 5.30 -17.79
CA ASN A 115 1.21 6.08 -18.59
C ASN A 115 2.46 6.47 -17.79
N LEU A 116 2.29 6.88 -16.53
CA LEU A 116 3.41 7.15 -15.63
C LEU A 116 4.32 5.93 -15.46
N LEU A 117 3.75 4.76 -15.17
CA LEU A 117 4.50 3.53 -14.95
C LEU A 117 5.13 2.99 -16.25
N GLU A 118 4.44 3.09 -17.39
CA GLU A 118 4.98 2.68 -18.68
C GLU A 118 6.24 3.47 -19.04
N GLN A 119 6.21 4.81 -18.91
CA GLN A 119 7.40 5.62 -19.14
C GLN A 119 8.50 5.32 -18.12
N THR A 120 8.13 5.13 -16.86
CA THR A 120 9.10 4.96 -15.77
C THR A 120 9.76 3.58 -15.77
N LEU A 121 9.05 2.51 -16.14
CA LEU A 121 9.51 1.13 -15.97
C LEU A 121 9.90 0.43 -17.26
N LYS A 122 9.23 0.72 -18.39
CA LYS A 122 9.46 0.01 -19.65
C LYS A 122 10.60 0.61 -20.47
N THR A 123 10.65 1.93 -20.56
CA THR A 123 11.57 2.66 -21.46
C THR A 123 12.74 3.30 -20.72
N ASN A 124 12.99 2.87 -19.48
CA ASN A 124 13.94 3.52 -18.58
C ASN A 124 15.17 2.64 -18.33
N ASN A 125 16.25 2.94 -19.05
CA ASN A 125 17.52 2.24 -18.90
C ASN A 125 18.29 2.67 -17.64
N SER A 126 17.91 3.76 -16.99
CA SER A 126 18.59 4.31 -15.81
C SER A 126 18.28 3.56 -14.52
N LEU A 127 17.24 2.72 -14.53
CA LEU A 127 16.88 1.91 -13.38
C LEU A 127 17.77 0.68 -13.24
N LYS A 128 18.20 0.41 -12.01
CA LYS A 128 18.81 -0.87 -11.61
C LYS A 128 17.74 -1.93 -11.43
N PHE A 129 16.68 -1.57 -10.70
CA PHE A 129 15.43 -2.29 -10.54
C PHE A 129 14.39 -1.34 -9.93
N ALA A 130 13.12 -1.71 -10.03
CA ALA A 130 12.03 -1.06 -9.33
C ALA A 130 11.29 -2.07 -8.44
N VAL A 131 10.82 -1.60 -7.29
CA VAL A 131 9.94 -2.35 -6.40
C VAL A 131 8.64 -1.58 -6.27
N MET A 132 7.52 -2.28 -6.46
CA MET A 132 6.20 -1.73 -6.26
C MET A 132 5.44 -2.55 -5.22
N THR A 133 4.78 -1.87 -4.30
CA THR A 133 3.96 -2.50 -3.25
C THR A 133 2.52 -2.01 -3.32
N GLY A 134 1.59 -2.92 -3.07
CA GLY A 134 0.16 -2.66 -3.06
C GLY A 134 -0.60 -3.89 -2.57
N CYS A 135 -1.80 -3.69 -2.03
CA CYS A 135 -2.60 -4.76 -1.43
C CYS A 135 -3.62 -5.36 -2.40
N MET A 136 -4.16 -4.57 -3.33
CA MET A 136 -5.24 -4.95 -4.22
C MET A 136 -4.75 -5.70 -5.46
N ARG A 137 -5.51 -6.75 -5.83
CA ARG A 137 -5.27 -7.51 -7.07
C ARG A 137 -5.92 -6.87 -8.31
N ILE A 138 -7.01 -6.13 -8.14
CA ILE A 138 -7.85 -5.57 -9.23
C ILE A 138 -7.02 -4.64 -10.14
N SER A 139 -6.06 -3.92 -9.58
CA SER A 139 -5.19 -3.00 -10.31
C SER A 139 -4.15 -3.69 -11.19
N LYS A 140 -3.91 -5.01 -11.01
CA LYS A 140 -2.80 -5.71 -11.68
C LYS A 140 -3.01 -5.87 -13.18
N GLU A 141 -4.23 -6.17 -13.61
CA GLU A 141 -4.49 -6.52 -15.01
C GLU A 141 -4.61 -5.27 -15.90
N SER A 142 -5.15 -4.17 -15.39
CA SER A 142 -5.39 -2.97 -16.20
C SER A 142 -4.15 -2.09 -16.38
N ILE A 143 -3.35 -1.87 -15.32
CA ILE A 143 -2.21 -0.91 -15.36
C ILE A 143 -0.89 -1.52 -15.82
N PHE A 144 -0.72 -2.85 -15.71
CA PHE A 144 0.51 -3.54 -16.10
C PHE A 144 0.46 -4.13 -17.51
N THR A 145 -0.66 -3.95 -18.24
CA THR A 145 -0.75 -4.34 -19.65
C THR A 145 0.31 -3.62 -20.47
N GLY A 146 1.31 -4.37 -20.94
CA GLY A 146 2.41 -3.86 -21.77
C GLY A 146 3.75 -3.67 -21.05
N LEU A 147 3.86 -3.98 -19.75
CA LEU A 147 5.15 -4.05 -19.07
C LEU A 147 5.81 -5.43 -19.31
N ASN A 148 6.94 -5.43 -20.02
CA ASN A 148 7.60 -6.68 -20.44
C ASN A 148 8.50 -7.32 -19.37
N ASN A 149 8.84 -6.60 -18.29
CA ASN A 149 9.86 -7.00 -17.31
C ASN A 149 9.33 -7.10 -15.87
N LEU A 150 8.01 -7.25 -15.68
CA LEU A 150 7.40 -7.28 -14.35
C LEU A 150 7.51 -8.69 -13.73
N LYS A 151 8.38 -8.86 -12.73
CA LYS A 151 8.34 -10.03 -11.83
C LYS A 151 7.40 -9.73 -10.66
N VAL A 152 6.20 -10.29 -10.71
CA VAL A 152 5.19 -10.13 -9.64
C VAL A 152 5.49 -11.15 -8.54
N LEU A 153 5.89 -10.67 -7.37
CA LEU A 153 6.02 -11.49 -6.16
C LEU A 153 4.72 -11.38 -5.36
N SER A 154 3.97 -12.47 -5.28
CA SER A 154 2.74 -12.57 -4.49
C SER A 154 3.05 -13.18 -3.12
N ILE A 155 2.23 -12.88 -2.11
CA ILE A 155 2.29 -13.58 -0.80
C ILE A 155 2.06 -15.10 -0.98
N THR A 156 1.42 -15.51 -2.06
CA THR A 156 1.19 -16.93 -2.42
C THR A 156 2.36 -17.58 -3.18
N ASP A 157 3.48 -16.89 -3.33
CA ASP A 157 4.68 -17.43 -3.98
C ASP A 157 5.46 -18.23 -2.93
N GLU A 158 5.84 -19.48 -3.24
CA GLU A 158 6.44 -20.45 -2.29
C GLU A 158 7.67 -19.89 -1.56
N HIS A 159 8.35 -18.91 -2.16
CA HIS A 159 9.52 -18.23 -1.60
C HIS A 159 9.21 -17.27 -0.43
N PHE A 160 7.94 -16.86 -0.25
CA PHE A 160 7.50 -15.90 0.78
C PHE A 160 6.50 -16.48 1.80
N ASP A 161 6.08 -17.73 1.61
CA ASP A 161 5.09 -18.42 2.46
C ASP A 161 5.55 -18.52 3.94
N GLU A 162 6.86 -18.69 4.16
CA GLU A 162 7.44 -18.74 5.51
C GLU A 162 7.50 -17.37 6.23
N TYR A 163 7.42 -16.26 5.48
CA TYR A 163 7.63 -14.91 6.02
C TYR A 163 6.33 -14.11 6.19
N PHE A 164 5.26 -14.49 5.49
CA PHE A 164 3.99 -13.75 5.48
C PHE A 164 2.77 -14.68 5.57
N GLY A 165 2.23 -14.86 6.79
CA GLY A 165 1.01 -15.63 6.98
C GLY A 165 0.85 -16.20 8.38
N PHE A 166 -0.12 -17.09 8.53
CA PHE A 166 -0.20 -18.01 9.66
C PHE A 166 0.34 -19.35 9.18
N THR A 167 1.25 -19.95 9.93
CA THR A 167 1.64 -21.34 9.68
C THR A 167 0.46 -22.28 9.93
N ASP A 168 0.52 -23.51 9.43
CA ASP A 168 -0.48 -24.53 9.72
C ASP A 168 -0.72 -24.70 11.23
N GLU A 169 0.33 -24.62 12.04
CA GLU A 169 0.23 -24.63 13.50
C GLU A 169 -0.51 -23.40 14.05
N ASP A 170 -0.25 -22.20 13.52
CA ASP A 170 -0.96 -20.98 13.90
C ASP A 170 -2.46 -21.06 13.53
N VAL A 171 -2.79 -21.63 12.37
CA VAL A 171 -4.19 -21.84 11.92
C VAL A 171 -4.89 -22.89 12.80
N LYS A 172 -4.24 -24.02 13.10
CA LYS A 172 -4.76 -25.06 14.00
C LYS A 172 -5.00 -24.51 15.41
N GLU A 173 -4.10 -23.67 15.91
CA GLU A 173 -4.24 -23.06 17.24
C GLU A 173 -5.34 -21.99 17.25
N MET A 174 -5.49 -21.19 16.19
CA MET A 174 -6.62 -20.28 16.05
C MET A 174 -7.96 -21.03 15.98
N LEU A 175 -8.04 -22.13 15.23
CA LEU A 175 -9.22 -23.00 15.20
C LEU A 175 -9.51 -23.61 16.58
N ARG A 176 -8.50 -24.07 17.32
CA ARG A 176 -8.67 -24.55 18.70
C ARG A 176 -9.17 -23.45 19.64
N LEU A 177 -8.63 -22.25 19.55
CA LEU A 177 -9.06 -21.10 20.36
C LEU A 177 -10.50 -20.70 20.02
N PHE A 178 -10.85 -20.67 18.74
CA PHE A 178 -12.21 -20.39 18.27
C PHE A 178 -13.20 -21.47 18.74
N LEU A 179 -12.85 -22.75 18.62
CA LEU A 179 -13.65 -23.87 19.13
C LEU A 179 -13.75 -23.88 20.65
N LYS A 180 -12.73 -23.41 21.39
CA LYS A 180 -12.82 -23.20 22.85
C LYS A 180 -13.76 -22.06 23.21
N ILE A 181 -13.76 -20.96 22.44
CA ILE A 181 -14.68 -19.83 22.62
C ILE A 181 -16.12 -20.29 22.36
N ILE A 182 -16.37 -21.01 21.27
CA ILE A 182 -17.70 -21.56 20.94
C ILE A 182 -18.10 -22.66 21.92
N GLY A 183 -17.17 -23.51 22.35
CA GLY A 183 -17.38 -24.53 23.37
C GLY A 183 -17.63 -23.97 24.78
N PHE A 184 -17.29 -22.71 25.04
CA PHE A 184 -17.67 -21.98 26.26
C PHE A 184 -19.11 -21.44 26.21
N ILE A 185 -19.67 -21.23 25.02
CA ILE A 185 -21.05 -20.76 24.84
C ILE A 185 -22.08 -21.70 25.49
N PRO A 186 -22.02 -23.04 25.37
CA PRO A 186 -22.97 -23.93 26.04
C PRO A 186 -22.82 -23.97 27.57
N VAL A 187 -21.66 -23.61 28.13
CA VAL A 187 -21.47 -23.56 29.60
C VAL A 187 -22.13 -22.31 30.20
N VAL A 188 -22.06 -21.17 29.51
CA VAL A 188 -22.78 -19.93 29.92
C VAL A 188 -24.27 -20.05 29.61
N MET A 189 -24.67 -20.72 28.52
CA MET A 189 -26.08 -20.93 28.17
C MET A 189 -26.81 -21.93 29.09
N ARG A 190 -26.11 -22.78 29.86
CA ARG A 190 -26.76 -23.68 30.83
C ARG A 190 -27.38 -22.99 32.04
N GLN A 191 -27.06 -21.72 32.31
CA GLN A 191 -27.68 -20.93 33.39
C GLN A 191 -28.94 -20.16 32.97
N SER A 192 -29.33 -20.18 31.68
CA SER A 192 -30.56 -19.56 31.20
C SER A 192 -31.40 -20.58 30.46
N ARG A 193 -32.38 -21.21 31.14
CA ARG A 193 -33.43 -22.03 30.51
C ARG A 193 -34.33 -21.15 29.62
N LYS A 194 -33.86 -20.73 28.43
CA LYS A 194 -34.71 -20.19 27.36
C LYS A 194 -34.12 -20.58 26.01
N SER A 195 -34.93 -21.18 25.15
CA SER A 195 -34.60 -21.39 23.75
C SER A 195 -34.58 -20.05 23.03
N PHE A 196 -33.43 -19.63 22.54
CA PHE A 196 -33.29 -18.37 21.82
C PHE A 196 -33.04 -18.65 20.33
N LYS A 197 -33.68 -17.86 19.44
CA LYS A 197 -33.48 -17.92 17.99
C LYS A 197 -32.12 -17.30 17.64
N CYS A 198 -31.48 -17.74 16.55
CA CYS A 198 -30.15 -17.30 16.11
C CYS A 198 -29.91 -15.77 16.10
N GLN A 199 -30.96 -14.94 15.99
CA GLN A 199 -30.86 -13.48 16.05
C GLN A 199 -30.47 -12.93 17.43
N GLU A 200 -30.81 -13.61 18.54
CA GLU A 200 -30.43 -13.15 19.89
C GLU A 200 -28.98 -13.48 20.27
N ILE A 201 -28.38 -14.50 19.63
CA ILE A 201 -26.96 -14.84 19.79
C ILE A 201 -26.07 -13.72 19.23
N LEU A 202 -26.50 -13.09 18.13
CA LEU A 202 -25.84 -11.92 17.54
C LEU A 202 -26.00 -10.64 18.39
N GLN A 203 -27.10 -10.50 19.14
CA GLN A 203 -27.23 -9.39 20.10
C GLN A 203 -26.34 -9.57 21.34
N GLN A 204 -26.04 -10.81 21.73
CA GLN A 204 -25.11 -11.10 22.83
C GLN A 204 -23.63 -10.99 22.42
N SER A 205 -23.27 -11.19 21.15
CA SER A 205 -21.92 -10.86 20.66
C SER A 205 -21.64 -9.35 20.74
N ALA A 206 -22.67 -8.51 20.58
CA ALA A 206 -22.57 -7.07 20.86
C ALA A 206 -22.38 -6.75 22.35
N ARG A 207 -22.89 -7.58 23.28
CA ARG A 207 -22.58 -7.47 24.72
C ARG A 207 -21.16 -7.96 25.07
N LEU A 208 -20.60 -8.91 24.33
CA LEU A 208 -19.19 -9.28 24.44
C LEU A 208 -18.26 -8.13 24.00
N ASN A 209 -18.67 -7.31 23.01
CA ASN A 209 -17.98 -6.06 22.68
C ASN A 209 -17.97 -5.06 23.86
N VAL A 210 -19.00 -5.05 24.71
CA VAL A 210 -19.03 -4.23 25.93
C VAL A 210 -18.06 -4.77 26.99
N CYS A 211 -17.98 -6.09 27.18
CA CYS A 211 -17.01 -6.73 28.08
C CYS A 211 -15.54 -6.52 27.60
N TRP A 212 -15.35 -6.41 26.28
CA TRP A 212 -14.09 -6.01 25.65
C TRP A 212 -13.73 -4.54 25.91
N ARG A 213 -14.71 -3.62 25.90
CA ARG A 213 -14.52 -2.20 26.26
C ARG A 213 -14.19 -2.01 27.75
N GLU A 214 -14.81 -2.78 28.64
CA GLU A 214 -14.61 -2.66 30.08
C GLU A 214 -13.52 -3.59 30.65
N LYS A 215 -12.31 -3.61 30.06
CA LYS A 215 -11.03 -4.10 30.66
C LYS A 215 -11.09 -5.25 31.70
N LYS A 216 -11.98 -6.24 31.57
CA LYS A 216 -12.16 -7.35 32.54
C LYS A 216 -11.79 -8.71 31.95
N LEU A 217 -10.78 -8.74 31.09
CA LEU A 217 -10.09 -9.98 30.72
C LEU A 217 -8.85 -10.16 31.59
N SER A 218 -8.73 -11.33 32.24
CA SER A 218 -7.62 -11.61 33.15
C SER A 218 -6.25 -11.37 32.50
N LYS A 219 -5.27 -10.90 33.27
CA LYS A 219 -3.89 -10.60 32.82
C LYS A 219 -3.19 -11.78 32.11
N ARG A 220 -3.73 -13.00 32.19
CA ARG A 220 -3.24 -14.21 31.50
C ARG A 220 -3.57 -14.21 30.00
N PHE A 221 -4.65 -13.55 29.57
CA PHE A 221 -5.12 -13.55 28.17
C PHE A 221 -4.36 -12.55 27.28
N VAL A 222 -3.97 -11.40 27.83
CA VAL A 222 -3.25 -10.32 27.12
C VAL A 222 -1.78 -10.66 26.80
N ARG A 223 -1.21 -11.68 27.47
CA ARG A 223 0.17 -12.14 27.24
C ARG A 223 0.32 -13.10 26.07
N ASN A 224 -0.77 -13.57 25.46
CA ASN A 224 -0.69 -14.53 24.37
C ASN A 224 -0.30 -13.83 23.05
N LEU A 225 0.83 -14.25 22.47
CA LEU A 225 1.45 -13.62 21.30
C LEU A 225 0.53 -13.66 20.06
N LEU A 226 -0.26 -14.73 19.92
CA LEU A 226 -1.25 -14.87 18.85
C LEU A 226 -2.38 -13.85 18.94
N ILE A 227 -2.85 -13.52 20.15
CA ILE A 227 -3.90 -12.52 20.35
C ILE A 227 -3.36 -11.12 20.00
N ARG A 228 -2.09 -10.85 20.29
CA ARG A 228 -1.43 -9.61 19.86
C ARG A 228 -1.26 -9.54 18.34
N LYS A 229 -0.93 -10.65 17.68
CA LYS A 229 -0.89 -10.76 16.21
C LYS A 229 -2.28 -10.56 15.59
N CYS A 230 -3.33 -11.15 16.16
CA CYS A 230 -4.70 -10.92 15.72
C CYS A 230 -5.12 -9.46 15.90
N ILE A 231 -4.78 -8.81 17.03
CA ILE A 231 -5.06 -7.38 17.25
C ILE A 231 -4.26 -6.48 16.30
N SER A 232 -2.99 -6.81 16.00
CA SER A 232 -2.21 -6.05 15.02
C SER A 232 -2.76 -6.24 13.60
N LEU A 233 -3.17 -7.45 13.23
CA LEU A 233 -3.80 -7.74 11.95
C LEU A 233 -5.19 -7.10 11.83
N TRP A 234 -5.96 -7.00 12.92
CA TRP A 234 -7.25 -6.28 12.95
C TRP A 234 -7.07 -4.76 12.79
N LYS A 235 -5.96 -4.20 13.27
CA LYS A 235 -5.55 -2.82 12.97
C LYS A 235 -5.09 -2.62 11.52
N ILE A 236 -4.56 -3.66 10.87
CA ILE A 236 -4.06 -3.63 9.49
C ILE A 236 -5.18 -3.87 8.47
N SER A 237 -6.26 -4.57 8.85
CA SER A 237 -7.38 -4.94 7.96
C SER A 237 -8.56 -3.96 7.96
N GLY A 238 -8.41 -2.76 8.54
CA GLY A 238 -9.36 -1.67 8.30
C GLY A 238 -10.81 -1.91 8.74
N VAL A 239 -11.07 -2.82 9.69
CA VAL A 239 -12.38 -2.88 10.36
C VAL A 239 -12.34 -1.91 11.53
N PHE A 240 -12.39 -0.61 11.21
CA PHE A 240 -12.95 0.35 12.16
C PHE A 240 -14.46 0.12 12.16
N CYS A 241 -14.96 -0.44 13.27
CA CYS A 241 -16.34 -0.26 13.63
C CYS A 241 -16.51 1.21 14.06
N LEU A 242 -17.25 1.99 13.26
CA LEU A 242 -18.16 2.99 13.81
C LEU A 242 -19.31 2.25 14.48
#